data_AF-A0A1G0I8D1-F1
#
_entry.id   AF-A0A1G0I8D1-F1
#
_cell.length_a   1.000
_cell.length_b   1.000
_cell.length_c   1.000
_cell.angle_alpha   90.00
_cell.angle_beta   90.00
_cell.angle_gamma   90.00
#
_symmetry.space_group_name_H-M   'P 1'
#
loop_
_entity.id
_entity.type
_entity.pdbx_description
1 polymer ?
#
loop_
_entity_poly.entity_id
_entity_poly.type
_entity_poly.pdbx_seq_one_letter_code
_entity_poly.pdbx_strand_id
1 'polypeptide(L)'
;MSLTLILQIAALVGFLGVLYALRPIYDYRLHGEEVQIVLLKRFPILRIPISDINDIAVVSAWGFPFGFGALRFGNRITKWAVLISRKHALFTRVVITPVEPHAFLADVKLKMRHSSQIAISREH
;
A
#
# COMPACT_ATOMS: atom_id res chain seq x y z
N MET A 1 -44.38 13.22 7.21
CA MET A 1 -43.11 12.62 7.71
C MET A 1 -42.66 13.45 8.91
N SER A 2 -42.47 12.86 10.10
CA SER A 2 -42.18 13.62 11.32
C SER A 2 -40.74 14.14 11.34
N LEU A 3 -40.50 15.28 12.00
CA LEU A 3 -39.17 15.89 12.18
C LEU A 3 -38.17 14.90 12.82
N THR A 4 -38.66 14.06 13.74
CA THR A 4 -37.89 13.01 14.40
C THR A 4 -37.38 11.95 13.41
N LEU A 5 -38.19 11.58 12.42
CA LEU A 5 -37.78 10.63 11.38
C LEU A 5 -36.68 11.22 10.48
N ILE A 6 -36.77 12.51 10.14
CA ILE A 6 -35.78 13.23 9.32
C ILE A 6 -34.42 13.25 10.04
N LEU A 7 -34.41 13.56 11.35
CA LEU A 7 -33.20 13.59 12.16
C LEU A 7 -32.56 12.20 12.30
N GLN A 8 -33.37 11.14 12.48
CA GLN A 8 -32.87 9.77 12.53
C GLN A 8 -32.23 9.33 11.21
N ILE A 9 -32.86 9.66 10.07
CA ILE A 9 -32.30 9.36 8.74
C ILE A 9 -31.00 10.13 8.52
N ALA A 10 -30.97 11.43 8.84
CA ALA A 10 -29.76 12.25 8.71
C ALA A 10 -28.60 11.73 9.58
N ALA A 11 -28.88 11.34 10.82
CA ALA A 11 -27.89 10.75 11.72
C ALA A 11 -27.37 9.41 11.19
N LEU A 12 -28.24 8.54 10.65
CA LEU A 12 -27.85 7.26 10.05
C LEU A 12 -26.98 7.48 8.81
N VAL A 13 -27.36 8.39 7.91
CA VAL A 13 -26.58 8.72 6.71
C VAL A 13 -25.22 9.32 7.09
N GLY A 14 -25.18 10.21 8.08
CA GLY A 14 -23.94 10.77 8.60
C GLY A 14 -23.03 9.71 9.20
N PHE A 15 -23.59 8.81 10.02
CA PHE A 15 -22.85 7.69 10.62
C PHE A 15 -22.30 6.72 9.57
N LEU A 16 -23.11 6.36 8.56
CA LEU A 16 -22.67 5.54 7.44
C LEU A 16 -21.59 6.24 6.60
N GLY A 17 -21.71 7.55 6.38
CA GLY A 17 -20.70 8.36 5.71
C GLY A 17 -19.37 8.36 6.47
N VAL A 18 -19.42 8.49 7.80
CA VAL A 18 -18.24 8.38 8.68
C VAL A 18 -17.64 6.98 8.60
N LEU A 19 -18.43 5.90 8.70
CA LEU A 19 -17.93 4.53 8.55
C LEU A 19 -17.30 4.27 7.17
N TYR A 20 -17.87 4.85 6.11
CA TYR A 20 -17.30 4.78 4.77
C TYR A 20 -15.99 5.56 4.65
N ALA A 21 -15.90 6.75 5.27
CA ALA A 21 -14.68 7.54 5.34
C ALA A 21 -13.58 6.89 6.19
N LEU A 22 -13.94 6.11 7.21
CA LEU A 22 -13.01 5.28 7.99
C LEU A 22 -12.43 4.11 7.18
N ARG A 23 -13.03 3.76 6.03
CA ARG A 23 -12.53 2.65 5.22
C ARG A 23 -11.18 3.06 4.62
N PRO A 24 -10.15 2.19 4.71
CA PRO A 24 -8.83 2.49 4.19
C PRO A 24 -8.90 2.86 2.71
N ILE A 25 -8.61 4.13 2.41
CA ILE A 25 -8.69 4.73 1.07
C ILE A 25 -7.68 4.10 0.09
N TYR A 26 -6.63 3.49 0.62
CA TYR A 26 -5.55 2.81 -0.09
C TYR A 26 -5.52 1.32 0.27
N ASP A 27 -5.38 0.51 -0.75
CA ASP A 27 -5.10 -0.91 -0.66
C ASP A 27 -3.78 -1.21 -1.39
N TYR A 28 -3.19 -2.36 -1.11
CA TYR A 28 -1.89 -2.73 -1.65
C TYR A 28 -1.93 -4.17 -2.10
N ARG A 29 -1.52 -4.42 -3.34
CA ARG A 29 -1.55 -5.76 -3.91
C ARG A 29 -0.33 -6.01 -4.78
N LEU A 30 0.11 -7.26 -4.80
CA LEU A 30 1.03 -7.75 -5.80
C LEU A 30 0.21 -8.17 -7.03
N HIS A 31 0.50 -7.63 -8.20
CA HIS A 31 -0.18 -7.99 -9.45
C HIS A 31 0.86 -8.20 -10.56
N GLY A 32 0.97 -9.43 -11.04
CA GLY A 32 2.01 -9.79 -12.01
C GLY A 32 3.42 -9.57 -11.42
N GLU A 33 4.21 -8.71 -12.06
CA GLU A 33 5.57 -8.33 -11.66
C GLU A 33 5.62 -6.92 -11.04
N GLU A 34 4.52 -6.44 -10.46
CA GLU A 34 4.44 -5.09 -9.89
C GLU A 34 3.75 -5.07 -8.53
N VAL A 35 4.26 -4.24 -7.63
CA VAL A 35 3.56 -3.81 -6.42
C VAL A 35 2.66 -2.62 -6.78
N GLN A 36 1.36 -2.76 -6.57
CA GLN A 36 0.37 -1.73 -6.86
C GLN A 36 -0.21 -1.13 -5.58
N ILE A 37 -0.20 0.20 -5.52
CA ILE A 37 -0.96 0.98 -4.56
C ILE A 37 -2.28 1.37 -5.22
N VAL A 38 -3.40 0.96 -4.62
CA VAL A 38 -4.73 1.05 -5.22
C VAL A 38 -5.61 1.94 -4.37
N LEU A 39 -6.13 3.00 -4.99
CA LEU A 39 -7.13 3.88 -4.39
C LEU A 39 -8.52 3.24 -4.48
N LEU A 40 -9.25 3.25 -3.35
CA LEU A 40 -10.62 2.71 -3.21
C LEU A 40 -10.76 1.28 -3.76
N LYS A 41 -9.70 0.46 -3.61
CA LYS A 41 -9.60 -0.91 -4.14
C LYS A 41 -9.77 -1.07 -5.66
N ARG A 42 -9.85 0.04 -6.41
CA ARG A 42 -10.17 0.01 -7.84
C ARG A 42 -9.10 0.67 -8.71
N PHE A 43 -8.61 1.85 -8.33
CA PHE A 43 -7.78 2.67 -9.20
C PHE A 43 -6.30 2.55 -8.79
N PRO A 44 -5.44 1.90 -9.59
CA PRO A 44 -4.01 1.85 -9.29
C PRO A 44 -3.39 3.23 -9.48
N ILE A 45 -2.94 3.85 -8.39
CA ILE A 45 -2.36 5.21 -8.40
C ILE A 45 -0.84 5.20 -8.48
N LEU A 46 -0.20 4.11 -8.03
CA LEU A 46 1.24 3.91 -8.15
C LEU A 46 1.51 2.44 -8.43
N ARG A 47 2.40 2.20 -9.38
CA ARG A 47 2.90 0.87 -9.74
C ARG A 47 4.40 0.88 -9.57
N ILE A 48 4.91 -0.08 -8.83
CA ILE A 48 6.34 -0.24 -8.55
C ILE A 48 6.75 -1.60 -9.13
N PRO A 49 7.44 -1.62 -10.28
CA PRO A 49 7.94 -2.86 -10.85
C PRO A 49 8.87 -3.57 -9.86
N ILE A 50 8.75 -4.89 -9.76
CA ILE A 50 9.63 -5.72 -8.93
C ILE A 50 11.11 -5.53 -9.30
N SER A 51 11.40 -5.31 -10.58
CA SER A 51 12.75 -5.01 -11.09
C SER A 51 13.35 -3.70 -10.56
N ASP A 52 12.49 -2.72 -10.25
CA ASP A 52 12.89 -1.41 -9.70
C ASP A 52 13.07 -1.45 -8.18
N ILE A 53 12.62 -2.52 -7.50
CA ILE A 53 12.81 -2.68 -6.06
C ILE A 53 14.28 -3.00 -5.78
N ASN A 54 14.93 -2.10 -5.04
CA ASN A 54 16.28 -2.30 -4.51
C ASN A 54 16.26 -3.14 -3.25
N ASP A 55 15.41 -2.74 -2.30
CA ASP A 55 15.26 -3.39 -1.00
C ASP A 55 13.83 -3.25 -0.51
N ILE A 56 13.38 -4.23 0.27
CA ILE A 56 12.05 -4.24 0.87
C ILE A 56 12.12 -4.83 2.28
N ALA A 57 11.58 -4.10 3.24
CA ALA A 57 11.65 -4.46 4.66
C ALA A 57 10.38 -4.05 5.41
N VAL A 58 10.05 -4.82 6.46
CA VAL A 58 9.06 -4.41 7.45
C VAL A 58 9.74 -3.48 8.45
N VAL A 59 9.18 -2.30 8.64
CA VAL A 59 9.68 -1.25 9.53
C VAL A 59 8.60 -0.80 10.51
N SER A 60 9.01 -0.13 11.59
CA SER A 60 8.05 0.54 12.47
C SER A 60 7.33 1.65 11.70
N ALA A 61 6.00 1.62 11.71
CA ALA A 61 5.17 2.62 11.03
C ALA A 61 5.36 4.02 11.62
N TRP A 62 5.85 4.16 12.85
CA TRP A 62 5.99 5.42 13.57
C TRP A 62 7.44 5.86 13.74
N GLY A 63 8.40 4.96 13.50
CA GLY A 63 9.83 5.21 13.78
C GLY A 63 10.66 5.67 12.58
N PHE A 64 10.06 5.90 11.40
CA PHE A 64 10.82 6.20 10.19
C PHE A 64 10.86 7.71 9.91
N PRO A 65 12.03 8.38 10.02
CA PRO A 65 12.15 9.81 9.74
C PRO A 65 11.95 10.07 8.25
N PHE A 66 11.02 10.99 7.93
CA PHE A 66 10.72 11.37 6.55
C PHE A 66 11.72 12.41 6.06
N GLY A 67 12.66 12.00 5.23
CA GLY A 67 13.49 12.91 4.42
C GLY A 67 12.84 13.21 3.06
N PHE A 68 13.42 14.16 2.33
CA PHE A 68 13.09 14.42 0.92
C PHE A 68 13.20 13.13 0.08
N GLY A 69 12.26 12.91 -0.84
CA GLY A 69 12.22 11.74 -1.73
C GLY A 69 11.51 10.49 -1.17
N ALA A 70 10.87 10.58 0.00
CA ALA A 70 10.05 9.51 0.56
C ALA A 70 8.54 9.78 0.38
N LEU A 71 7.80 8.81 -0.17
CA LEU A 71 6.34 8.82 -0.21
C LEU A 71 5.77 7.90 0.87
N ARG A 72 4.77 8.40 1.61
CA ARG A 72 4.00 7.58 2.56
C ARG A 72 2.57 7.43 2.07
N PHE A 73 2.20 6.20 1.74
CA PHE A 73 0.83 5.79 1.49
C PHE A 73 0.39 4.92 2.67
N GLY A 74 0.25 5.50 3.85
CA GLY A 74 -0.26 4.80 5.03
C GLY A 74 -1.64 5.31 5.39
N ASN A 75 -2.67 4.46 5.37
CA ASN A 75 -3.99 4.83 5.91
C ASN A 75 -4.41 3.99 7.12
N ARG A 76 -3.59 3.02 7.50
CA ARG A 76 -3.91 2.11 8.60
C ARG A 76 -3.14 2.56 9.83
N ILE A 77 -3.84 2.63 10.95
CA ILE A 77 -3.21 2.78 12.26
C ILE A 77 -2.65 1.41 12.63
N THR A 78 -1.39 1.16 12.27
CA THR A 78 -0.67 -0.09 12.54
C THR A 78 0.70 0.23 13.13
N LYS A 79 1.29 -0.73 13.86
CA LYS A 79 2.66 -0.65 14.36
C LYS A 79 3.71 -0.91 13.27
N TRP A 80 3.32 -1.64 12.24
CA TRP A 80 4.20 -2.16 11.20
C TRP A 80 3.83 -1.59 9.83
N ALA A 81 4.85 -1.23 9.06
CA ALA A 81 4.74 -0.77 7.68
C ALA A 81 5.74 -1.53 6.82
N VAL A 82 5.55 -1.51 5.50
CA VAL A 82 6.53 -2.02 4.55
C VAL A 82 7.19 -0.82 3.86
N LEU A 83 8.51 -0.75 3.95
CA LEU A 83 9.34 0.19 3.22
C LEU A 83 9.84 -0.48 1.95
N ILE A 84 9.57 0.16 0.82
CA ILE A 84 10.05 -0.23 -0.50
C ILE A 84 11.07 0.82 -0.93
N SER A 85 12.32 0.40 -1.08
CA SER A 85 13.39 1.22 -1.65
C SER A 85 13.48 0.95 -3.14
N ARG A 86 13.49 2.01 -3.96
CA ARG A 86 13.48 1.95 -5.43
C ARG A 86 14.83 2.40 -6.00
N LYS A 87 15.24 1.80 -7.11
CA LYS A 87 16.55 2.07 -7.75
C LYS A 87 16.50 3.31 -8.64
N HIS A 88 15.47 3.45 -9.49
CA HIS A 88 15.42 4.45 -10.56
C HIS A 88 14.15 5.30 -10.49
N ALA A 89 13.94 6.00 -9.36
CA ALA A 89 12.72 6.77 -9.13
C ALA A 89 12.98 8.13 -8.47
N LEU A 90 12.18 9.14 -8.85
CA LEU A 90 12.11 10.44 -8.18
C LEU A 90 11.80 10.29 -6.67
N PHE A 91 10.99 9.28 -6.35
CA PHE A 91 10.70 8.87 -4.98
C PHE A 91 11.37 7.53 -4.72
N THR A 92 12.58 7.60 -4.17
CA THR A 92 13.43 6.44 -3.91
C THR A 92 12.92 5.59 -2.76
N ARG A 93 12.02 6.11 -1.93
CA ARG A 93 11.46 5.40 -0.77
C ARG A 93 9.94 5.49 -0.78
N VAL A 94 9.27 4.36 -0.66
CA VAL A 94 7.80 4.28 -0.58
C VAL A 94 7.41 3.47 0.65
N VAL A 95 6.67 4.06 1.57
CA VAL A 95 6.16 3.41 2.78
C VAL A 95 4.68 3.10 2.60
N ILE A 96 4.33 1.83 2.74
CA ILE A 96 2.96 1.33 2.66
C ILE A 96 2.55 0.60 3.94
N THR A 97 1.25 0.53 4.23
CA THR A 97 0.72 -0.18 5.42
C THR A 97 -0.26 -1.29 4.99
N PRO A 98 0.24 -2.39 4.40
CA PRO A 98 -0.60 -3.54 4.06
C PRO A 98 -1.23 -4.15 5.31
N VAL A 99 -2.31 -4.92 5.11
CA VAL A 99 -3.04 -5.59 6.21
C VAL A 99 -2.11 -6.54 6.97
N GLU A 100 -1.31 -7.31 6.23
CA GLU A 100 -0.36 -8.28 6.76
C GLU A 100 1.05 -7.98 6.21
N PRO A 101 1.84 -7.11 6.88
CA PRO A 101 3.14 -6.65 6.40
C PRO A 101 4.14 -7.77 6.13
N HIS A 102 4.16 -8.80 6.98
CA HIS A 102 5.09 -9.92 6.85
C HIS A 102 4.71 -10.86 5.70
N ALA A 103 3.42 -11.18 5.54
CA ALA A 103 2.93 -11.98 4.43
C ALA A 103 3.18 -11.25 3.10
N PHE A 104 2.83 -9.97 3.03
CA PHE A 104 3.08 -9.13 1.86
C PHE A 104 4.58 -9.08 1.49
N LEU A 105 5.46 -8.93 2.48
CA LEU A 105 6.91 -8.96 2.26
C LEU A 105 7.36 -10.31 1.69
N ALA A 106 6.87 -11.42 2.23
CA ALA A 106 7.23 -12.76 1.78
C ALA A 106 6.84 -12.99 0.32
N ASP A 107 5.62 -12.58 -0.06
CA ASP A 107 5.12 -12.71 -1.43
C ASP A 107 5.97 -11.91 -2.42
N VAL A 108 6.30 -10.66 -2.07
CA VAL A 108 7.17 -9.80 -2.92
C VAL A 108 8.57 -10.41 -3.05
N LYS A 109 9.17 -10.90 -1.95
CA LYS A 109 10.50 -11.52 -1.99
C LYS A 109 10.52 -12.81 -2.80
N LEU A 110 9.47 -13.64 -2.68
CA LEU A 110 9.31 -14.84 -3.49
C LEU A 110 9.27 -14.46 -4.98
N LYS A 111 8.51 -13.42 -5.32
CA LYS A 111 8.41 -12.91 -6.68
C LYS A 111 9.74 -12.39 -7.21
N MET A 112 10.46 -11.56 -6.44
CA MET A 112 11.80 -11.06 -6.78
C MET A 112 12.76 -12.19 -7.15
N ARG A 113 12.77 -13.30 -6.39
CA ARG A 113 13.64 -14.46 -6.65
C ARG A 113 13.32 -15.13 -7.98
N HIS A 114 12.03 -15.30 -8.30
CA HIS A 114 11.62 -15.89 -9.57
C HIS A 114 11.99 -14.99 -10.76
N SER A 115 11.81 -13.67 -10.66
CA SER A 115 12.16 -12.75 -11.74
C SER A 115 13.68 -12.74 -12.00
N SER A 116 14.51 -12.86 -10.96
CA SER A 116 15.96 -12.99 -11.10
C SER A 116 16.40 -14.29 -11.79
N GLN A 117 15.78 -15.43 -11.49
CA GLN A 117 16.09 -16.71 -12.14
C GLN A 117 15.74 -16.69 -13.64
N ILE A 118 14.62 -16.06 -14.01
CA ILE A 118 14.22 -15.93 -15.41
C ILE A 118 15.19 -15.03 -16.18
N ALA A 119 15.70 -13.97 -15.56
CA ALA A 119 16.69 -13.10 -16.20
C ALA A 119 18.00 -13.85 -16.51
N ILE A 120 18.52 -14.61 -15.54
CA ILE A 120 19.75 -15.38 -15.70
C ILE A 120 19.60 -16.47 -16.78
N SER A 121 18.43 -17.11 -16.87
CA SER A 121 18.17 -18.16 -17.88
C SER A 121 18.02 -17.62 -19.31
N ARG A 122 17.88 -16.31 -19.53
CA ARG A 122 17.77 -15.70 -20.86
C ARG A 122 19.11 -15.21 -21.42
N GLU A 123 20.13 -15.14 -20.58
CA GLU A 123 21.48 -14.71 -20.95
C GLU A 123 22.40 -15.88 -21.32
N HIS A 124 21.91 -17.12 -21.18
CA HIS A 124 22.55 -18.36 -21.61
C HIS A 124 21.82 -18.98 -22.80
#